data_AF-A0A937JLP3-F1
#
_entry.id   AF-A0A937JLP3-F1
#
_cell.length_a   1.000
_cell.length_b   1.000
_cell.length_c   1.000
_cell.angle_alpha   90.00
_cell.angle_beta   90.00
_cell.angle_gamma   90.00
#
_symmetry.space_group_name_H-M   'P 1'
#
loop_
_entity.id
_entity.type
_entity.pdbx_description
1 polymer ?
#
loop_
_entity_poly.entity_id
_entity_poly.type
_entity_poly.pdbx_seq_one_letter_code
_entity_poly.pdbx_strand_id
1 'polypeptide(L)'
;MTMPLRSAFSGFLLASSLVAAVSCGDAEQRLPATICGTRVSGEAVRGIVGPARHLHEFNRVSRAEATSAPCSIISGRKAVLSMNFYWTSDEPDVSRMQSRSLLDVTEPRRIESKYKTYIGNDGALSTTVCGPRSAKHFTLLVRLPQINPVDHGRRRDIEKFMRAYFPAAVGTLGCS
;
A
#
# COMPACT_ATOMS: atom_id res chain seq x y z
N MET A 1 -58.71 -8.57 75.02
CA MET A 1 -59.08 -7.62 73.94
C MET A 1 -58.17 -7.90 72.74
N THR A 2 -58.48 -8.88 71.88
CA THR A 2 -59.26 -8.75 70.62
C THR A 2 -58.79 -7.63 69.68
N MET A 3 -57.93 -8.02 68.70
CA MET A 3 -57.94 -7.71 67.25
C MET A 3 -57.90 -6.24 66.76
N PRO A 4 -57.58 -5.92 65.47
CA PRO A 4 -56.73 -6.60 64.47
C PRO A 4 -55.97 -5.65 63.47
N LEU A 5 -55.35 -6.29 62.45
CA LEU A 5 -55.41 -5.96 61.00
C LEU A 5 -54.40 -5.00 60.33
N ARG A 6 -53.83 -5.54 59.23
CA ARG A 6 -53.46 -4.91 57.93
C ARG A 6 -52.21 -4.01 57.94
N SER A 7 -51.38 -3.95 56.90
CA SER A 7 -51.39 -4.50 55.55
C SER A 7 -49.97 -4.44 55.01
N ALA A 8 -49.67 -5.36 54.09
CA ALA A 8 -48.51 -5.38 53.23
C ALA A 8 -48.40 -4.12 52.34
N PHE A 9 -47.18 -3.66 52.08
CA PHE A 9 -46.83 -2.96 50.86
C PHE A 9 -45.47 -3.44 50.36
N SER A 10 -45.52 -4.21 49.28
CA SER A 10 -44.39 -4.55 48.43
C SER A 10 -43.84 -3.30 47.75
N GLY A 11 -42.58 -2.97 48.01
CA GLY A 11 -41.81 -1.99 47.24
C GLY A 11 -40.72 -2.69 46.45
N PHE A 12 -41.05 -3.15 45.23
CA PHE A 12 -40.07 -3.68 44.29
C PHE A 12 -39.37 -2.48 43.62
N LEU A 13 -38.20 -2.08 44.13
CA LEU A 13 -37.34 -1.10 43.48
C LEU A 13 -36.58 -1.78 42.33
N LEU A 14 -37.07 -1.59 41.11
CA LEU A 14 -36.38 -1.94 39.87
C LEU A 14 -35.13 -1.06 39.72
N ALA A 15 -33.97 -1.60 40.06
CA ALA A 15 -32.69 -1.01 39.72
C ALA A 15 -32.44 -1.20 38.21
N SER A 16 -32.73 -0.17 37.42
CA SER A 16 -32.36 -0.11 36.00
C SER A 16 -30.84 0.03 35.87
N SER A 17 -30.16 -1.10 35.67
CA SER A 17 -28.76 -1.14 35.26
C SER A 17 -28.61 -0.50 33.88
N LEU A 18 -28.09 0.74 33.83
CA LEU A 18 -27.61 1.35 32.59
C LEU A 18 -26.45 0.51 32.04
N VAL A 19 -26.74 -0.31 31.03
CA VAL A 19 -25.71 -0.94 30.20
C VAL A 19 -25.17 0.16 29.29
N ALA A 20 -24.05 0.76 29.67
CA ALA A 20 -23.26 1.61 28.79
C ALA A 20 -22.72 0.72 27.66
N ALA A 21 -23.39 0.75 26.51
CA ALA A 21 -22.88 0.17 25.28
C ALA A 21 -21.61 0.95 24.89
N VAL A 22 -20.44 0.43 25.27
CA VAL A 22 -19.15 0.86 24.73
C VAL A 22 -19.18 0.48 23.25
N SER A 23 -19.63 1.41 22.41
CA SER A 23 -19.49 1.31 20.97
C SER A 23 -17.99 1.35 20.68
N CYS A 24 -17.39 0.17 20.51
CA CYS A 24 -16.10 0.03 19.84
C CYS A 24 -16.31 0.49 18.39
N GLY A 25 -16.22 1.80 18.17
CA GLY A 25 -16.06 2.35 16.84
C GLY A 25 -14.76 1.80 16.29
N ASP A 26 -14.86 0.77 15.45
CA ASP A 26 -13.75 0.29 14.64
C ASP A 26 -13.43 1.45 13.70
N ALA A 27 -12.45 2.27 14.11
CA ALA A 27 -12.06 3.45 13.37
C ALA A 27 -11.55 2.98 12.02
N GLU A 28 -12.42 3.08 11.00
CA GLU A 28 -12.11 2.71 9.62
C GLU A 28 -10.84 3.45 9.21
N GLN A 29 -9.74 2.70 9.14
CA GLN A 29 -8.42 3.30 9.03
C GLN A 29 -8.29 3.86 7.61
N ARG A 30 -8.41 5.19 7.50
CA ARG A 30 -8.26 5.91 6.23
C ARG A 30 -6.85 5.71 5.71
N LEU A 31 -6.75 5.00 4.59
CA LEU A 31 -5.51 4.91 3.82
C LEU A 31 -5.12 6.30 3.32
N PRO A 32 -3.83 6.58 3.17
CA PRO A 32 -3.40 7.85 2.62
C PRO A 32 -3.95 7.99 1.19
N ALA A 33 -4.45 9.18 0.86
CA ALA A 33 -4.97 9.50 -0.47
C ALA A 33 -3.85 9.51 -1.54
N THR A 34 -2.59 9.56 -1.10
CA THR A 34 -1.39 9.54 -1.94
C THR A 34 -0.37 8.58 -1.37
N ILE A 35 0.38 7.91 -2.25
CA ILE A 35 1.56 7.12 -1.90
C ILE A 35 2.75 7.66 -2.68
N CYS A 36 3.80 8.05 -1.96
CA CYS A 36 5.01 8.65 -2.53
C CYS A 36 4.70 9.86 -3.42
N GLY A 37 3.74 10.69 -2.99
CA GLY A 37 3.25 11.86 -3.74
C GLY A 37 2.38 11.54 -4.96
N THR A 38 2.02 10.28 -5.22
CA THR A 38 1.15 9.85 -6.33
C THR A 38 -0.23 9.52 -5.79
N ARG A 39 -1.29 10.11 -6.37
CA ARG A 39 -2.67 9.75 -6.02
C ARG A 39 -3.01 8.39 -6.61
N VAL A 40 -3.55 7.49 -5.78
CA VAL A 40 -3.97 6.14 -6.17
C VAL A 40 -5.20 5.75 -5.36
N SER A 41 -6.09 4.90 -5.91
CA SER A 41 -7.28 4.49 -5.19
C SER A 41 -6.92 3.66 -3.95
N GLY A 42 -7.66 3.85 -2.86
CA GLY A 42 -7.44 3.09 -1.63
C GLY A 42 -7.69 1.58 -1.80
N GLU A 43 -8.43 1.16 -2.83
CA GLU A 43 -8.60 -0.26 -3.17
C GLU A 43 -7.29 -0.88 -3.70
N ALA A 44 -6.60 -0.20 -4.62
CA ALA A 44 -5.32 -0.67 -5.15
C ALA A 44 -4.24 -0.72 -4.05
N VAL A 45 -4.27 0.24 -3.12
CA VAL A 45 -3.36 0.24 -1.97
C VAL A 45 -3.66 -0.92 -1.02
N ARG A 46 -4.94 -1.14 -0.64
CA ARG A 46 -5.34 -2.22 0.27
C ARG A 46 -4.90 -3.59 -0.21
N GLY A 47 -5.04 -3.84 -1.51
CA GLY A 47 -4.61 -5.09 -2.11
C GLY A 47 -3.15 -5.40 -1.79
N ILE A 48 -2.28 -4.38 -1.69
CA ILE A 48 -0.84 -4.52 -1.51
C ILE A 48 -0.41 -4.51 -0.05
N VAL A 49 -0.85 -3.50 0.72
CA VAL A 49 -0.38 -3.32 2.10
C VAL A 49 -1.10 -4.24 3.09
N GLY A 50 -2.16 -4.92 2.66
CA GLY A 50 -2.94 -5.83 3.48
C GLY A 50 -3.67 -5.11 4.63
N PRO A 51 -4.04 -5.83 5.71
CA PRO A 51 -4.72 -5.26 6.87
C PRO A 51 -3.78 -4.46 7.81
N ALA A 52 -2.65 -3.99 7.30
CA ALA A 52 -1.63 -3.30 8.08
C ALA A 52 -2.19 -2.03 8.74
N ARG A 53 -1.96 -1.89 10.05
CA ARG A 53 -2.37 -0.72 10.85
C ARG A 53 -1.20 0.25 11.00
N HIS A 54 -1.49 1.51 11.35
CA HIS A 54 -0.48 2.54 11.63
C HIS A 54 0.55 2.67 10.50
N LEU A 55 0.05 2.98 9.29
CA LEU A 55 0.90 3.16 8.12
C LEU A 55 1.64 4.51 8.21
N HIS A 56 2.95 4.47 8.03
CA HIS A 56 3.83 5.62 7.93
C HIS A 56 4.52 5.61 6.56
N GLU A 57 4.54 6.76 5.90
CA GLU A 57 5.29 6.94 4.66
C GLU A 57 6.67 7.54 4.97
N PHE A 58 7.71 6.89 4.45
CA PHE A 58 9.04 7.47 4.31
C PHE A 58 9.28 7.74 2.82
N ASN A 59 9.47 9.00 2.44
CA ASN A 59 9.53 9.39 1.04
C ASN A 59 10.67 10.38 0.80
N ARG A 60 11.57 10.04 -0.14
CA ARG A 60 12.66 10.91 -0.61
C ARG A 60 12.56 11.20 -2.11
N VAL A 61 11.40 10.96 -2.71
CA VAL A 61 11.16 11.16 -4.15
C VAL A 61 11.12 12.65 -4.48
N SER A 62 12.17 13.10 -5.17
CA SER A 62 12.16 14.38 -5.87
C SER A 62 11.81 14.14 -7.34
N ARG A 63 10.76 14.79 -7.84
CA ARG A 63 10.36 14.71 -9.25
C ARG A 63 11.08 15.72 -10.14
N ALA A 64 11.77 16.68 -9.54
CA ALA A 64 12.52 17.71 -10.24
C ALA A 64 13.94 17.25 -10.61
N GLU A 65 14.44 16.19 -9.96
CA GLU A 65 15.82 15.73 -10.08
C GLU A 65 15.86 14.31 -10.67
N ALA A 66 16.79 14.08 -11.59
CA ALA A 66 17.06 12.76 -12.16
C ALA A 66 17.92 11.91 -11.19
N THR A 67 17.42 11.70 -9.97
CA THR A 67 18.14 10.98 -8.91
C THR A 67 17.36 9.76 -8.46
N SER A 68 18.05 8.65 -8.21
CA SER A 68 17.42 7.48 -7.58
C SER A 68 16.83 7.89 -6.22
N ALA A 69 15.55 7.58 -6.01
CA ALA A 69 14.86 7.98 -4.79
C ALA A 69 14.00 6.85 -4.20
N PRO A 70 14.22 6.49 -2.92
CA PRO A 70 13.41 5.51 -2.25
C PRO A 70 12.12 6.12 -1.69
N CYS A 71 11.08 5.30 -1.65
CA CYS A 71 9.88 5.52 -0.86
C CYS A 71 9.42 4.21 -0.24
N SER A 72 8.97 4.22 1.01
CA SER A 72 8.51 3.03 1.71
C SER A 72 7.27 3.34 2.54
N ILE A 73 6.32 2.41 2.53
CA ILE A 73 5.22 2.37 3.49
C ILE A 73 5.59 1.38 4.59
N ILE A 74 5.52 1.84 5.83
CA ILE A 74 5.95 1.14 7.03
C ILE A 74 4.72 0.92 7.92
N SER A 75 4.55 -0.30 8.44
CA SER A 75 3.57 -0.62 9.47
C SER A 75 4.30 -1.03 10.74
N GLY A 76 4.14 -0.24 11.81
CA GLY A 76 4.96 -0.35 13.01
C GLY A 76 6.45 -0.14 12.72
N ARG A 77 7.24 -1.21 12.68
CA ARG A 77 8.69 -1.18 12.41
C ARG A 77 9.09 -1.91 11.12
N LYS A 78 8.12 -2.36 10.32
CA LYS A 78 8.37 -3.20 9.14
C LYS A 78 7.91 -2.49 7.87
N ALA A 79 8.75 -2.48 6.84
CA ALA A 79 8.35 -2.04 5.51
C ALA A 79 7.37 -3.06 4.90
N VAL A 80 6.16 -2.60 4.56
CA VAL A 80 5.11 -3.40 3.91
C VAL A 80 5.04 -3.16 2.40
N LEU A 81 5.54 -2.00 1.95
CA LEU A 81 5.73 -1.67 0.54
C LEU A 81 7.01 -0.85 0.43
N SER A 82 7.89 -1.23 -0.49
CA SER A 82 9.11 -0.49 -0.84
C SER A 82 9.07 -0.16 -2.32
N MET A 83 9.42 1.08 -2.64
CA MET A 83 9.37 1.64 -3.98
C MET A 83 10.68 2.35 -4.24
N ASN A 84 11.31 2.07 -5.37
CA ASN A 84 12.50 2.81 -5.81
C ASN A 84 12.23 3.42 -7.18
N PHE A 85 12.44 4.72 -7.25
CA PHE A 85 12.26 5.54 -8.44
C PHE A 85 13.64 5.77 -9.04
N TYR A 86 13.84 5.36 -10.29
CA TYR A 86 15.10 5.52 -10.99
C TYR A 86 14.89 6.35 -12.25
N TRP A 87 15.87 7.22 -12.52
CA TRP A 87 15.99 7.96 -13.76
C TRP A 87 17.33 7.60 -14.40
N THR A 88 17.29 7.10 -15.63
CA THR A 88 18.48 6.67 -16.37
C THR A 88 18.51 7.29 -17.75
N SER A 89 19.72 7.52 -18.28
CA SER A 89 19.91 8.02 -19.64
C SER A 89 19.53 6.98 -20.70
N ASP A 90 19.81 5.71 -20.41
CA ASP A 90 19.55 4.57 -21.29
C ASP A 90 18.38 3.72 -20.78
N GLU A 91 17.77 2.95 -21.68
CA GLU A 91 16.70 2.02 -21.33
C GLU A 91 17.26 0.95 -20.37
N PRO A 92 16.61 0.70 -19.22
CA PRO A 92 17.04 -0.36 -18.33
C PRO A 92 16.91 -1.72 -19.01
N ASP A 93 18.04 -2.42 -19.10
CA ASP A 93 18.09 -3.82 -19.46
C ASP A 93 17.63 -4.66 -18.26
N VAL A 94 16.33 -4.97 -18.25
CA VAL A 94 15.68 -5.77 -17.21
C VAL A 94 16.34 -7.15 -17.08
N SER A 95 16.74 -7.79 -18.19
CA SER A 95 17.42 -9.09 -18.15
C SER A 95 18.75 -8.99 -17.43
N ARG A 96 19.54 -7.95 -17.72
CA ARG A 96 20.80 -7.66 -17.02
C ARG A 96 20.60 -7.29 -15.56
N MET A 97 19.52 -6.58 -15.23
CA MET A 97 19.22 -6.26 -13.83
C MET A 97 18.79 -7.50 -13.04
N GLN A 98 18.10 -8.48 -13.66
CA GLN A 98 17.75 -9.74 -13.01
C GLN A 98 19.00 -10.59 -12.76
N SER A 99 19.87 -10.74 -13.77
CA SER A 99 21.08 -11.56 -13.63
C SER A 99 22.07 -11.03 -12.59
N ARG A 100 22.01 -9.74 -12.29
CA ARG A 100 22.78 -9.09 -11.23
C ARG A 100 22.04 -9.00 -9.89
N SER A 101 20.87 -9.62 -9.77
CA SER A 101 19.99 -9.53 -8.60
C SER A 101 19.62 -8.09 -8.19
N LEU A 102 19.71 -7.14 -9.13
CA LEU A 102 19.39 -5.73 -8.90
C LEU A 102 17.88 -5.46 -8.91
N LEU A 103 17.10 -6.38 -9.48
CA LEU A 103 15.64 -6.29 -9.48
C LEU A 103 14.99 -6.86 -8.23
N ASP A 104 15.60 -7.84 -7.56
CA ASP A 104 15.05 -8.48 -6.35
C ASP A 104 13.52 -8.71 -6.45
N VAL A 105 13.10 -9.24 -7.60
CA VAL A 105 11.71 -9.60 -7.94
C VAL A 105 11.73 -11.05 -8.36
N THR A 106 10.98 -11.88 -7.64
CA THR A 106 10.97 -13.33 -7.80
C THR A 106 10.04 -13.75 -8.93
N GLU A 107 10.54 -14.60 -9.84
CA GLU A 107 9.83 -15.08 -11.04
C GLU A 107 9.11 -13.97 -11.84
N PRO A 108 9.86 -12.96 -12.32
CA PRO A 108 9.29 -11.84 -13.04
C PRO A 108 8.73 -12.30 -14.39
N ARG A 109 7.46 -11.97 -14.64
CA ARG A 109 6.79 -12.23 -15.92
C ARG A 109 6.37 -10.92 -16.54
N ARG A 110 6.69 -10.74 -17.83
CA ARG A 110 6.20 -9.58 -18.58
C ARG A 110 4.68 -9.69 -18.70
N ILE A 111 3.98 -8.58 -18.48
CA ILE A 111 2.54 -8.48 -18.71
C ILE A 111 2.25 -7.56 -19.90
N GLU A 112 1.10 -7.76 -20.54
CA GLU A 112 0.62 -6.83 -21.56
C GLU A 112 0.08 -5.55 -20.91
N SER A 113 0.75 -4.44 -21.20
CA SER A 113 0.36 -3.09 -20.77
C SER A 113 0.98 -2.04 -21.68
N LYS A 114 0.51 -0.78 -21.61
CA LYS A 114 1.11 0.37 -22.31
C LYS A 114 2.60 0.54 -21.99
N TYR A 115 3.03 0.11 -20.81
CA TYR A 115 4.38 0.25 -20.32
C TYR A 115 5.12 -1.09 -20.32
N LYS A 116 6.45 -1.06 -20.32
CA LYS A 116 7.26 -2.27 -20.20
C LYS A 116 7.25 -2.69 -18.72
N THR A 117 6.35 -3.62 -18.40
CA THR A 117 6.06 -4.03 -17.01
C THR A 117 6.31 -5.52 -16.79
N TYR A 118 6.96 -5.84 -15.68
CA TYR A 118 7.23 -7.19 -15.19
C TYR A 118 6.65 -7.35 -13.79
N ILE A 119 5.92 -8.44 -13.55
CA ILE A 119 5.30 -8.75 -12.26
C ILE A 119 5.89 -10.08 -11.74
N GLY A 120 6.40 -10.06 -10.51
CA GLY A 120 6.85 -11.25 -9.78
C GLY A 120 5.89 -11.65 -8.66
N ASN A 121 6.36 -12.54 -7.79
CA ASN A 121 5.61 -12.98 -6.61
C ASN A 121 5.59 -11.94 -5.49
N ASP A 122 6.68 -11.19 -5.36
CA ASP A 122 7.01 -10.30 -4.24
C ASP A 122 7.24 -8.84 -4.70
N GLY A 123 7.12 -8.56 -5.99
CA GLY A 123 7.38 -7.24 -6.50
C GLY A 123 7.05 -7.07 -7.98
N ALA A 124 7.38 -5.89 -8.50
CA ALA A 124 7.19 -5.56 -9.89
C ALA A 124 8.17 -4.48 -10.35
N LEU A 125 8.40 -4.43 -11.64
CA LEU A 125 9.15 -3.36 -12.30
C LEU A 125 8.30 -2.81 -13.45
N SER A 126 8.23 -1.49 -13.59
CA SER A 126 7.74 -0.88 -14.81
C SER A 126 8.67 0.23 -15.27
N THR A 127 8.86 0.36 -16.59
CA THR A 127 9.73 1.36 -17.19
C THR A 127 9.07 2.02 -18.40
N THR A 128 9.39 3.29 -18.62
CA THR A 128 8.93 4.07 -19.77
C THR A 128 9.93 5.17 -20.12
N VAL A 129 9.80 5.71 -21.33
CA VAL A 129 10.51 6.92 -21.74
C VAL A 129 9.81 8.11 -21.09
N CYS A 130 10.41 8.63 -20.02
CA CYS A 130 9.94 9.77 -19.25
C CYS A 130 11.07 10.19 -18.31
N GLY A 131 11.50 11.45 -18.35
CA GLY A 131 12.46 11.93 -17.37
C GLY A 131 12.91 13.37 -17.63
N PRO A 132 13.48 14.04 -16.61
CA PRO A 132 13.96 15.39 -16.76
C PRO A 132 15.34 15.40 -17.44
N ARG A 133 15.53 16.36 -18.36
CA ARG A 133 16.82 16.70 -18.99
C ARG A 133 17.50 15.48 -19.66
N SER A 134 18.65 15.04 -19.13
CA SER A 134 19.50 14.00 -19.70
C SER A 134 19.07 12.58 -19.34
N ALA A 135 18.20 12.40 -18.34
CA ALA A 135 17.64 11.10 -18.02
C ALA A 135 16.34 10.90 -18.82
N LYS A 136 16.37 9.93 -19.75
CA LYS A 136 15.27 9.69 -20.68
C LYS A 136 14.28 8.66 -20.17
N HIS A 137 14.69 7.80 -19.25
CA HIS A 137 13.89 6.68 -18.80
C HIS A 137 13.54 6.80 -17.33
N PHE A 138 12.26 6.61 -17.02
CA PHE A 138 11.76 6.49 -15.66
C PHE A 138 11.46 5.02 -15.41
N THR A 139 11.95 4.52 -14.27
CA THR A 139 11.74 3.14 -13.85
C THR A 139 11.27 3.11 -12.41
N LEU A 140 10.20 2.39 -12.16
CA LEU A 140 9.68 2.12 -10.83
C LEU A 140 9.91 0.65 -10.51
N LEU A 141 10.63 0.40 -9.42
CA LEU A 141 10.71 -0.91 -8.78
C LEU A 141 9.83 -0.92 -7.54
N VAL A 142 8.93 -1.89 -7.44
CA VAL A 142 8.06 -2.14 -6.30
C VAL A 142 8.46 -3.48 -5.68
N ARG A 143 8.58 -3.52 -4.36
CA ARG A 143 8.82 -4.73 -3.58
C ARG A 143 7.90 -4.76 -2.37
N LEU A 144 7.53 -5.97 -1.96
CA LEU A 144 6.71 -6.28 -0.80
C LEU A 144 7.54 -7.14 0.16
N PRO A 145 8.36 -6.52 1.02
CA PRO A 145 9.41 -7.21 1.77
C PRO A 145 8.91 -8.24 2.79
N GLN A 146 7.59 -8.28 3.05
CA GLN A 146 6.98 -9.21 3.99
C GLN A 146 6.41 -10.46 3.31
N ILE A 147 6.40 -10.51 1.97
CA ILE A 147 5.87 -11.65 1.22
C ILE A 147 6.96 -12.71 1.09
N ASN A 148 6.55 -13.97 1.27
CA ASN A 148 7.42 -15.10 0.97
C ASN A 148 7.62 -15.19 -0.57
N PRO A 149 8.86 -15.19 -1.10
CA PRO A 149 9.12 -15.28 -2.52
C PRO A 149 8.46 -16.45 -3.26
N VAL A 150 8.15 -17.56 -2.56
CA VAL A 150 7.45 -18.72 -3.15
C VAL A 150 5.92 -18.58 -3.13
N ASP A 151 5.37 -17.54 -2.52
CA ASP A 151 3.93 -17.28 -2.49
C ASP A 151 3.47 -16.57 -3.77
N HIS A 152 2.75 -17.31 -4.62
CA HIS A 152 2.19 -16.78 -5.85
C HIS A 152 0.87 -16.00 -5.65
N GLY A 153 0.26 -16.04 -4.47
CA GLY A 153 -1.07 -15.51 -4.20
C GLY A 153 -1.19 -14.00 -4.37
N ARG A 154 -0.06 -13.29 -4.33
CA ARG A 154 0.03 -11.83 -4.29
C ARG A 154 0.26 -11.20 -5.67
N ARG A 155 0.61 -12.02 -6.68
CA ARG A 155 0.92 -11.57 -8.04
C ARG A 155 -0.21 -10.73 -8.67
N ARG A 156 -1.47 -11.12 -8.48
CA ARG A 156 -2.63 -10.38 -9.01
C ARG A 156 -2.81 -9.01 -8.35
N ASP A 157 -2.58 -8.92 -7.04
CA ASP A 157 -2.67 -7.66 -6.31
C ASP A 157 -1.57 -6.69 -6.77
N ILE A 158 -0.34 -7.21 -6.92
CA ILE A 158 0.81 -6.46 -7.46
C ILE A 158 0.50 -5.94 -8.86
N GLU A 159 -0.03 -6.78 -9.74
CA GLU A 159 -0.44 -6.36 -11.08
C GLU A 159 -1.48 -5.24 -11.03
N LYS A 160 -2.55 -5.41 -10.24
CA LYS A 160 -3.61 -4.41 -10.08
C LYS A 160 -3.06 -3.07 -9.59
N PHE A 161 -2.16 -3.11 -8.60
CA PHE A 161 -1.48 -1.93 -8.10
C PHE A 161 -0.63 -1.27 -9.18
N MET A 162 0.19 -2.02 -9.91
CA MET A 162 1.07 -1.46 -10.94
C MET A 162 0.27 -0.83 -12.10
N ARG A 163 -0.83 -1.46 -12.50
CA ARG A 163 -1.74 -0.93 -13.52
C ARG A 163 -2.40 0.39 -13.10
N ALA A 164 -2.60 0.63 -11.81
CA ALA A 164 -3.16 1.87 -11.30
C ALA A 164 -2.07 2.92 -11.00
N TYR A 165 -1.00 2.51 -10.31
CA TYR A 165 0.00 3.40 -9.75
C TYR A 165 0.98 3.92 -10.81
N PHE A 166 1.53 3.05 -11.65
CA PHE A 166 2.59 3.47 -12.58
C PHE A 166 2.12 4.54 -13.59
N PRO A 167 0.94 4.42 -14.24
CA PRO A 167 0.45 5.50 -15.10
C PRO A 167 0.21 6.80 -14.32
N ALA A 168 -0.32 6.72 -13.09
CA ALA A 168 -0.54 7.90 -12.25
C ALA A 168 0.78 8.57 -11.86
N ALA A 169 1.81 7.79 -11.55
CA ALA A 169 3.16 8.28 -11.26
C ALA A 169 3.78 8.95 -12.49
N VAL A 170 3.68 8.34 -13.66
CA VAL A 170 4.14 8.95 -14.93
C VAL A 170 3.42 10.27 -15.20
N GLY A 171 2.11 10.34 -14.98
CA GLY A 171 1.34 11.58 -15.09
C GLY A 171 1.82 12.68 -14.13
N THR A 172 2.23 12.31 -12.92
CA THR A 172 2.79 13.29 -11.97
C THR A 172 4.18 13.83 -12.35
N LEU A 173 4.87 13.16 -13.27
CA LEU A 173 6.14 13.62 -13.85
C LEU A 173 5.92 14.54 -15.05
N GLY A 174 4.67 14.75 -15.50
CA GLY A 174 4.36 15.57 -16.67
C GLY A 174 4.63 14.89 -18.01
N CYS A 175 4.83 13.57 -18.01
CA CYS A 175 4.97 12.78 -19.22
C CYS A 175 3.60 12.21 -19.60
N SER A 176 2.98 12.73 -20.66
CA SER A 176 1.66 12.27 -21.14
C SER A 176 1.65 12.06 -22.64
#